data_AF-A0A6G8AGJ7-F1
#
_entry.id   AF-A0A6G8AGJ7-F1
#
_cell.length_a   1.000
_cell.length_b   1.000
_cell.length_c   1.000
_cell.angle_alpha   90.00
_cell.angle_beta   90.00
_cell.angle_gamma   90.00
#
_symmetry.space_group_name_H-M   'P 1'
#
loop_
_entity.id
_entity.type
_entity.pdbx_description
1 polymer ?
#
loop_
_entity_poly.entity_id
_entity_poly.type
_entity_poly.pdbx_seq_one_letter_code
_entity_poly.pdbx_strand_id
1 'polypeptide(L)' 'MNDDEEEIMNIDDPRVPDAIRAHGRRFRKPARFVVDVGNNEYVLSSEDGEVLDIVCLK' A
#
# COMPACT_ATOMS: atom_id res chain seq x y z
N MET A 1 -11.23 -21.63 -6.86
CA MET A 1 -9.95 -21.15 -6.33
C MET A 1 -10.23 -19.70 -5.96
N ASN A 2 -10.09 -19.34 -4.68
CA ASN A 2 -10.23 -17.94 -4.31
C ASN A 2 -8.89 -17.30 -4.68
N ASP A 3 -8.85 -16.70 -5.87
CA ASP A 3 -7.79 -15.79 -6.29
C ASP A 3 -7.97 -14.48 -5.51
N ASP A 4 -7.74 -14.53 -4.20
CA ASP A 4 -7.36 -13.34 -3.44
C ASP A 4 -5.91 -13.00 -3.83
N GLU A 5 -5.68 -12.74 -5.12
CA GLU A 5 -4.38 -12.34 -5.63
C GLU A 5 -4.07 -10.97 -5.02
N GLU A 6 -3.07 -10.94 -4.13
CA GLU A 6 -2.46 -9.73 -3.59
C GLU A 6 -2.01 -8.83 -4.75
N GLU A 7 -2.91 -7.94 -5.19
CA GLU A 7 -2.68 -7.06 -6.33
C GLU A 7 -1.76 -5.91 -5.89
N ILE A 8 -0.61 -5.79 -6.55
CA ILE A 8 0.28 -4.64 -6.39
C ILE A 8 -0.33 -3.46 -7.14
N MET A 9 -0.84 -2.49 -6.40
CA MET A 9 -1.40 -1.26 -6.94
C MET A 9 -0.40 -0.11 -6.85
N ASN A 10 -0.54 0.87 -7.76
CA ASN A 10 0.14 2.15 -7.60
C ASN A 10 -0.43 2.87 -6.38
N ILE A 11 0.40 3.53 -5.56
CA ILE A 11 -0.12 4.25 -4.40
C ILE A 11 -1.12 5.36 -4.79
N ASP A 12 -1.00 5.95 -5.98
CA ASP A 12 -1.92 6.98 -6.46
C ASP A 12 -3.20 6.38 -7.11
N ASP A 13 -3.37 5.05 -7.11
CA ASP A 13 -4.58 4.39 -7.60
C ASP A 13 -5.80 4.84 -6.77
N PRO A 14 -6.93 5.21 -7.42
CA PRO A 14 -8.13 5.71 -6.74
C PRO A 14 -8.76 4.69 -5.78
N ARG A 15 -8.44 3.39 -5.89
CA ARG A 15 -8.87 2.35 -4.95
C ARG A 15 -8.17 2.46 -3.60
N VAL A 16 -7.00 3.11 -3.55
CA VAL A 16 -6.20 3.25 -2.33
C VAL A 16 -6.80 4.34 -1.44
N PRO A 17 -7.08 4.06 -0.16
CA PRO A 17 -7.62 5.07 0.76
C PRO A 17 -6.68 6.28 0.91
N ASP A 18 -7.27 7.48 1.03
CA ASP A 18 -6.49 8.73 1.17
C ASP A 18 -5.54 8.70 2.37
N ALA A 19 -5.93 8.04 3.46
CA ALA A 19 -5.09 7.86 4.65
C ALA A 19 -3.80 7.09 4.34
N ILE A 20 -3.88 6.05 3.51
CA ILE A 20 -2.73 5.24 3.07
C ILE A 20 -1.83 6.07 2.14
N ARG A 21 -2.43 6.81 1.21
CA ARG A 21 -1.72 7.73 0.32
C ARG A 21 -0.98 8.82 1.09
N ALA A 22 -1.62 9.41 2.08
CA ALA A 22 -1.03 10.41 2.95
C ALA A 22 0.11 9.81 3.78
N HIS A 23 -0.05 8.59 4.30
CA HIS A 23 0.99 7.91 5.08
C HIS A 23 2.22 7.59 4.23
N GLY A 24 2.02 7.05 3.03
CA GLY A 24 3.10 6.73 2.08
C GLY A 24 3.97 7.93 1.67
N ARG A 25 3.44 9.16 1.75
CA ARG A 25 4.18 10.40 1.46
C ARG A 25 5.09 10.87 2.61
N ARG A 26 4.96 10.30 3.81
CA ARG A 26 5.71 10.73 5.01
C ARG A 26 7.12 10.15 5.08
N PHE A 27 7.39 9.08 4.35
CA PHE A 27 8.69 8.43 4.32
C PHE A 27 9.73 9.27 3.56
N ARG A 28 11.00 9.15 3.95
CA ARG A 28 12.12 9.83 3.26
C ARG A 28 12.19 9.45 1.78
N LYS A 29 11.95 8.17 1.49
CA LYS A 29 11.62 7.67 0.16
C LYS A 29 10.11 7.42 0.13
N PRO A 30 9.31 8.19 -0.62
CA PRO A 30 7.87 7.99 -0.67
C PRO A 30 7.53 6.57 -1.10
N ALA A 31 6.47 6.00 -0.52
CA ALA A 31 5.89 4.77 -1.02
C ALA A 31 5.36 5.00 -2.45
N ARG A 32 5.55 3.99 -3.30
CA ARG A 32 5.14 4.02 -4.71
C ARG A 32 4.11 2.95 -5.03
N PHE A 33 4.15 1.85 -4.30
CA PHE A 33 3.22 0.74 -4.45
C PHE A 33 2.56 0.41 -3.13
N VAL A 34 1.37 -0.19 -3.24
CA VAL A 34 0.62 -0.71 -2.12
C VAL A 34 0.01 -2.05 -2.49
N VAL A 35 0.01 -2.98 -1.55
CA VAL A 35 -0.71 -4.24 -1.63
C VAL A 35 -1.80 -4.22 -0.58
N ASP A 36 -3.04 -4.48 -1.00
CA ASP A 36 -4.15 -4.75 -0.07
C ASP A 36 -4.10 -6.24 0.28
N VAL A 37 -3.78 -6.55 1.54
CA VAL A 37 -3.69 -7.93 2.03
C VAL A 37 -4.99 -8.38 2.72
N GLY A 38 -6.06 -7.59 2.57
CA GLY A 38 -7.35 -7.80 3.19
C GLY A 38 -7.43 -7.30 4.63
N ASN A 39 -8.62 -7.36 5.22
CA ASN A 39 -8.88 -6.91 6.60
C ASN A 39 -8.43 -5.46 6.89
N ASN A 40 -8.55 -4.58 5.90
CA ASN A 40 -8.09 -3.19 5.95
C ASN A 40 -6.57 -3.04 6.22
N GLU A 41 -5.77 -4.06 5.91
CA GLU A 41 -4.32 -4.02 6.05
C GLU A 41 -3.65 -3.80 4.69
N TYR A 42 -2.65 -2.92 4.68
CA TYR A 42 -1.97 -2.45 3.48
C TYR A 42 -0.47 -2.52 3.68
N VAL A 43 0.24 -3.14 2.74
CA VAL A 43 1.70 -3.15 2.70
C VAL A 43 2.18 -2.06 1.74
N LEU A 44 3.01 -1.14 2.23
CA LEU A 44 3.57 -0.04 1.46
C LEU A 44 5.00 -0.38 1.05
N SER A 45 5.34 -0.17 -0.22
CA SER A 45 6.70 -0.34 -0.72
C SER A 45 7.17 0.83 -1.58
N SER A 46 8.48 1.04 -1.60
CA SER A 46 9.14 2.07 -2.41
C SER A 46 9.25 1.64 -3.88
N GLU A 47 9.71 2.56 -4.74
CA GLU A 47 9.98 2.27 -6.15
C GLU A 47 11.00 1.14 -6.36
N ASP A 48 11.95 0.97 -5.42
CA ASP A 48 12.99 -0.07 -5.46
C ASP A 48 12.46 -1.44 -5.01
N GLY A 49 11.19 -1.56 -4.60
CA GLY A 49 10.58 -2.77 -4.04
C GLY A 49 10.86 -3.01 -2.55
N GLU A 50 11.56 -2.09 -1.88
CA GLU A 50 11.75 -2.13 -0.43
C GLU A 50 10.42 -1.90 0.30
N VAL A 51 10.03 -2.81 1.19
CA VAL A 51 8.87 -2.64 2.07
C VAL A 51 9.18 -1.55 3.09
N LEU A 52 8.34 -0.51 3.11
CA LEU A 52 8.49 0.64 3.98
C LEU A 52 7.72 0.46 5.29
N ASP A 53 6.48 -0.04 5.22
CA ASP A 53 5.59 -0.17 6.38
C ASP A 53 4.37 -1.07 6.09
N ILE A 54 3.69 -1.49 7.16
CA ILE A 54 2.41 -2.21 7.12
C ILE A 54 1.39 -1.41 7.94
N VAL A 55 0.28 -1.03 7.31
CA VAL A 55 -0.71 -0.12 7.89
C VAL A 55 -2.08 -0.78 7.93
N CYS A 56 -2.70 -0.78 9.10
CA CYS A 56 -4.09 -1.24 9.27
C CYS A 56 -5.01 -0.02 9.48
N LEU A 57 -6.07 0.08 8.67
CA LEU A 57 -7.14 1.06 8.87
C LEU A 57 -8.23 0.47 9.78
N LYS A 58 -8.43 1.10 10.93
CA LYS A 58 -9.51 0.76 11.86
C LYS A 58 -10.80 1.49 11.54
#